data_AF-A0A9D7DW96-F1
#
_entry.id   AF-A0A9D7DW96-F1
#
_cell.length_a   1.000
_cell.length_b   1.000
_cell.length_c   1.000
_cell.angle_alpha   90.00
_cell.angle_beta   90.00
_cell.angle_gamma   90.00
#
_symmetry.space_group_name_H-M   'P 1'
#
loop_
_entity.id
_entity.type
_entity.pdbx_description
1 polymer ?
#
loop_
_entity_poly.entity_id
_entity_poly.type
_entity_poly.pdbx_seq_one_letter_code
_entity_poly.pdbx_strand_id
1 'polypeptide(L)'
;MLVRANTGNACITYRFEGGQSAWTIDKSVGQGGFNHKGDVQTIQRLLNLIEVSDGGPMPPLAEDGLVGPKTIGAIRGFQQFHHTGSDGRVDPNGPTLKKMNEVPKNRLAQQNASRLARTAQAMPDLVAMARKAQRTAEAAMDFLRLGIGSSKRAHELADLHFAFGRQAQGATIAELAFIRTTFVRAAGVLVSRASPLTGGNPFGVSIYTIDPLGRDWMAYSPMQLGDDNRDIPEVHSGHVYLCNRLDAGVVPDLFTHILFHELIHFVDDESKEHRIVDHGYREKAMKLPHSLRMHNSDNYALFASHIHFGRDRLIASQPSLRPHIPANL
;
A
#
# COMPACT_ATOMS: atom_id res chain seq x y z
N MET A 1 -16.08 4.42 3.32
CA MET A 1 -15.04 3.57 3.95
C MET A 1 -13.83 4.40 4.33
N LEU A 2 -13.30 4.29 5.55
CA LEU A 2 -11.99 4.84 5.92
C LEU A 2 -10.87 3.86 5.56
N VAL A 3 -9.75 4.37 5.03
CA VAL A 3 -8.56 3.58 4.71
C VAL A 3 -7.30 4.27 5.23
N ARG A 4 -6.25 3.48 5.47
CA ARG A 4 -4.87 3.95 5.69
C ARG A 4 -4.07 3.70 4.43
N ALA A 5 -3.47 4.73 3.84
CA ALA A 5 -2.79 4.66 2.56
C ALA A 5 -1.35 5.14 2.62
N ASN A 6 -0.41 4.27 2.22
CA ASN A 6 0.99 4.62 2.04
C ASN A 6 1.20 5.36 0.72
N THR A 7 1.63 6.61 0.79
CA THR A 7 1.86 7.48 -0.38
C THR A 7 3.30 7.42 -0.90
N GLY A 8 4.16 6.60 -0.26
CA GLY A 8 5.58 6.44 -0.54
C GLY A 8 6.51 7.17 0.43
N ASN A 9 6.02 8.19 1.14
CA ASN A 9 6.77 8.94 2.16
C ASN A 9 5.95 9.30 3.40
N ALA A 10 4.67 8.95 3.42
CA ALA A 10 3.76 9.14 4.52
C ALA A 10 2.65 8.07 4.44
N CYS A 11 1.92 7.94 5.53
CA CYS A 11 0.63 7.27 5.50
C CYS A 11 -0.45 8.25 5.89
N ILE A 12 -1.56 8.21 5.15
CA ILE A 12 -2.69 9.10 5.36
C ILE A 12 -3.94 8.29 5.66
N THR A 13 -4.82 8.85 6.48
CA THR A 13 -6.19 8.37 6.60
C THR A 13 -7.04 9.06 5.53
N TYR A 14 -7.77 8.28 4.74
CA TYR A 14 -8.64 8.80 3.68
C TYR A 14 -10.03 8.19 3.77
N ARG A 15 -11.09 9.00 3.61
CA ARG A 15 -12.48 8.52 3.54
C ARG A 15 -12.91 8.41 2.08
N PHE A 16 -13.16 7.19 1.63
CA PHE A 16 -13.92 6.96 0.40
C PHE A 16 -15.40 7.22 0.64
N GLU A 17 -15.99 8.08 -0.19
CA GLU A 17 -17.40 8.45 -0.14
C GLU A 17 -18.29 7.54 -1.00
N GLY A 18 -17.70 6.57 -1.72
CA GLY A 18 -18.41 5.67 -2.65
C GLY A 18 -18.77 6.39 -3.96
N GLY A 19 -18.61 5.71 -5.09
CA GLY A 19 -18.96 6.29 -6.38
C GLY A 19 -18.05 5.91 -7.54
N GLN A 20 -18.42 4.80 -8.19
CA GLN A 20 -18.16 4.39 -9.56
C GLN A 20 -16.77 3.82 -9.89
N SER A 21 -16.82 2.60 -10.40
CA SER A 21 -15.80 1.89 -11.20
C SER A 21 -15.47 2.56 -12.54
N ALA A 22 -16.05 3.72 -12.84
CA ALA A 22 -15.82 4.51 -14.04
C ALA A 22 -15.04 5.79 -13.67
N TRP A 23 -14.10 6.20 -14.53
CA TRP A 23 -13.36 7.45 -14.34
C TRP A 23 -14.32 8.63 -14.49
N THR A 24 -14.38 9.48 -13.47
CA THR A 24 -15.24 10.67 -13.43
C THR A 24 -14.39 11.95 -13.35
N ILE A 25 -15.00 13.07 -13.73
CA ILE A 25 -14.46 14.42 -13.54
C ILE A 25 -15.58 15.30 -12.99
N ASP A 26 -15.25 16.23 -12.10
CA ASP A 26 -16.22 17.12 -11.46
C ASP A 26 -16.59 18.29 -12.39
N LYS A 27 -15.61 18.78 -13.16
CA LYS A 27 -15.73 19.89 -14.09
C LYS A 27 -15.13 19.55 -15.45
N SER A 28 -15.46 20.36 -16.46
CA SER A 28 -14.99 20.13 -17.83
C SER A 28 -13.50 20.39 -17.99
N VAL A 29 -12.85 19.61 -18.86
CA VAL A 29 -11.40 19.61 -19.12
C VAL A 29 -11.14 19.84 -20.60
N GLY A 30 -10.13 20.63 -20.94
CA GLY A 30 -9.70 20.89 -22.31
C GLY A 30 -10.05 22.29 -22.80
N GLN A 31 -10.30 22.43 -24.09
CA GLN A 31 -10.54 23.71 -24.76
C GLN A 31 -11.76 24.42 -24.15
N GLY A 32 -11.53 25.60 -23.57
CA GLY A 32 -12.61 26.38 -22.93
C GLY A 32 -13.30 25.66 -21.76
N GLY A 33 -12.69 24.60 -21.22
CA GLY A 33 -13.16 23.89 -20.03
C GLY A 33 -12.80 24.65 -18.75
N PHE A 34 -13.35 24.19 -17.63
CA PHE A 34 -13.01 24.73 -16.30
C PHE A 34 -11.57 24.39 -15.89
N ASN A 35 -11.06 23.23 -16.32
CA ASN A 35 -9.68 22.79 -16.15
C ASN A 35 -9.22 22.73 -14.68
N HIS A 36 -10.07 22.20 -13.80
CA HIS A 36 -9.68 21.92 -12.43
C HIS A 36 -8.54 20.91 -12.41
N LYS A 37 -7.44 21.21 -11.69
CA LYS A 37 -6.19 20.43 -11.74
C LYS A 37 -6.43 18.92 -11.60
N GLY A 38 -7.27 18.49 -10.65
CA GLY A 38 -7.57 17.08 -10.42
C GLY A 38 -8.24 16.42 -11.64
N ASP A 39 -9.23 17.08 -12.24
CA ASP A 39 -9.93 16.57 -13.43
C ASP A 39 -8.99 16.48 -14.63
N VAL A 40 -8.08 17.46 -14.77
CA VAL A 40 -7.09 17.47 -15.84
C VAL A 40 -6.14 16.29 -15.72
N GLN A 41 -5.63 16.01 -14.52
CA GLN A 41 -4.79 14.83 -14.27
C GLN A 41 -5.54 13.54 -14.59
N THR A 42 -6.81 13.45 -14.18
CA THR A 42 -7.67 12.31 -14.50
C THR A 42 -7.77 12.08 -16.01
N ILE A 43 -8.03 13.11 -16.82
CA ILE A 43 -8.14 12.98 -18.28
C ILE A 43 -6.80 12.68 -18.93
N GLN A 44 -5.72 13.36 -18.54
CA GLN A 44 -4.37 13.10 -19.06
C GLN A 44 -3.98 11.64 -18.84
N ARG A 45 -4.24 11.12 -17.64
CA ARG A 45 -3.99 9.73 -17.28
C ARG A 45 -4.87 8.75 -18.05
N LEU A 46 -6.17 9.02 -18.13
CA LEU A 46 -7.10 8.16 -18.84
C LEU A 46 -6.71 8.04 -20.32
N LEU A 47 -6.33 9.14 -20.95
CA LEU A 47 -5.79 9.15 -22.32
C LEU A 47 -4.51 8.31 -22.43
N ASN A 48 -3.57 8.45 -21.49
CA ASN A 48 -2.33 7.67 -21.48
C ASN A 48 -2.53 6.16 -21.29
N LEU A 49 -3.66 5.73 -20.72
CA LEU A 49 -4.01 4.32 -20.55
C LEU A 49 -4.66 3.70 -21.80
N ILE A 50 -5.07 4.53 -22.75
CA ILE A 50 -5.64 4.11 -24.03
C ILE A 50 -4.51 3.90 -25.03
N GLU A 51 -4.53 2.78 -25.76
CA GLU A 51 -3.51 2.50 -26.77
C GLU A 51 -3.65 3.44 -27.97
N VAL A 52 -2.53 3.67 -28.68
CA VAL A 52 -2.53 4.54 -29.88
C VAL A 52 -3.48 4.00 -30.95
N SER A 53 -3.59 2.67 -31.06
CA SER A 53 -4.55 1.99 -31.95
C SER A 53 -6.02 2.24 -31.59
N ASP A 54 -6.28 2.75 -30.39
CA ASP A 54 -7.61 3.09 -29.88
C ASP A 54 -7.75 4.62 -29.63
N GLY A 55 -6.92 5.44 -30.29
CA GLY A 55 -6.99 6.91 -30.20
C GLY A 55 -6.26 7.53 -29.00
N GLY A 56 -5.39 6.78 -28.33
CA GLY A 56 -4.49 7.31 -27.30
C GLY A 56 -3.37 8.21 -27.87
N PRO A 57 -2.76 9.08 -27.05
CA PRO A 57 -1.73 10.01 -27.51
C PRO A 57 -0.37 9.35 -27.72
N MET A 58 0.36 9.82 -28.75
CA MET A 58 1.77 9.49 -28.98
C MET A 58 2.57 10.78 -29.30
N PRO A 59 3.56 11.17 -28.48
CA PRO A 59 3.98 10.55 -27.22
C PRO A 59 2.92 10.70 -26.09
N PRO A 60 3.02 9.91 -25.01
CA PRO A 60 2.17 10.08 -23.82
C PRO A 60 2.22 11.50 -23.25
N LEU A 61 1.12 11.94 -22.64
CA LEU A 61 1.01 13.22 -21.96
C LEU A 61 1.74 13.17 -20.61
N ALA A 62 2.25 14.33 -20.17
CA ALA A 62 2.61 14.50 -18.76
C ALA A 62 1.32 14.61 -17.94
N GLU A 63 1.23 13.89 -16.82
CA GLU A 63 0.08 13.91 -15.89
C GLU A 63 0.21 15.04 -14.86
N ASP A 64 0.51 16.24 -15.35
CA ASP A 64 0.85 17.42 -14.55
C ASP A 64 -0.36 18.25 -14.09
N GLY A 65 -1.55 17.95 -14.63
CA GLY A 65 -2.78 18.68 -14.35
C GLY A 65 -2.87 20.03 -15.06
N LEU A 66 -2.02 20.26 -16.07
CA LEU A 66 -2.01 21.47 -16.88
C LEU A 66 -2.66 21.23 -18.24
N VAL A 67 -3.62 22.08 -18.60
CA VAL A 67 -4.25 22.03 -19.93
C VAL A 67 -3.47 22.90 -20.90
N GLY A 68 -2.67 22.25 -21.74
CA GLY A 68 -1.96 22.88 -22.85
C GLY A 68 -2.34 22.31 -24.22
N PRO A 69 -1.69 22.80 -25.30
CA PRO A 69 -1.97 22.34 -26.67
C PRO A 69 -1.84 20.82 -26.85
N LYS A 70 -0.94 20.16 -26.10
CA LYS A 70 -0.78 18.70 -26.14
C LYS A 70 -2.01 17.97 -25.58
N THR A 71 -2.50 18.38 -24.41
CA THR A 71 -3.71 17.79 -23.80
C THR A 71 -4.94 18.03 -24.67
N ILE A 72 -5.13 19.26 -25.16
CA ILE A 72 -6.24 19.61 -26.05
C ILE A 72 -6.16 18.80 -27.36
N GLY A 73 -4.96 18.71 -27.96
CA GLY A 73 -4.74 17.92 -29.17
C GLY A 73 -5.03 16.43 -28.96
N ALA A 74 -4.61 15.86 -27.84
CA ALA A 74 -4.91 14.47 -27.49
C ALA A 74 -6.42 14.23 -27.28
N ILE A 75 -7.13 15.15 -26.62
CA ILE A 75 -8.59 15.08 -26.50
C ILE A 75 -9.23 15.10 -27.89
N ARG A 76 -8.85 16.04 -28.76
CA ARG A 76 -9.37 16.12 -30.14
C ARG A 76 -9.09 14.84 -30.92
N GLY A 77 -7.87 14.32 -30.84
CA GLY A 77 -7.49 13.07 -31.51
C GLY A 77 -8.36 11.90 -31.07
N PHE A 78 -8.55 11.73 -29.76
CA PHE A 78 -9.43 10.70 -29.21
C PHE A 78 -10.89 10.89 -29.68
N GLN A 79 -11.40 12.12 -29.61
CA GLN A 79 -12.76 12.43 -30.02
C GLN A 79 -13.02 12.14 -31.50
N GLN A 80 -12.08 12.51 -32.37
CA GLN A 80 -12.15 12.24 -33.79
C GLN A 80 -12.10 10.74 -34.09
N PHE A 81 -11.21 10.01 -33.40
CA PHE A 81 -11.06 8.57 -33.55
C PHE A 81 -12.35 7.81 -33.20
N HIS A 82 -13.01 8.19 -32.11
CA HIS A 82 -14.23 7.52 -31.64
C HIS A 82 -15.54 8.21 -32.05
N HIS A 83 -15.47 9.24 -32.89
CA HIS A 83 -16.62 10.02 -33.34
C HIS A 83 -17.50 10.60 -32.20
N THR A 84 -16.88 11.03 -31.11
CA THR A 84 -17.57 11.65 -29.96
C THR A 84 -17.55 13.18 -29.99
N GLY A 85 -16.87 13.77 -30.98
CA GLY A 85 -16.73 15.22 -31.16
C GLY A 85 -15.42 15.58 -31.86
N SER A 86 -15.02 16.85 -31.76
CA SER A 86 -13.67 17.32 -32.15
C SER A 86 -13.31 18.69 -31.55
N ASP A 87 -14.05 19.14 -30.54
CA ASP A 87 -13.90 20.46 -29.92
C ASP A 87 -12.65 20.56 -29.03
N GLY A 88 -12.13 19.42 -28.56
CA GLY A 88 -10.99 19.33 -27.66
C GLY A 88 -11.39 19.53 -26.20
N ARG A 89 -12.66 19.27 -25.85
CA ARG A 89 -13.20 19.40 -24.50
C ARG A 89 -13.89 18.11 -24.04
N VAL A 90 -13.65 17.71 -22.81
CA VAL A 90 -14.31 16.61 -22.13
C VAL A 90 -15.21 17.19 -21.05
N ASP A 91 -16.52 16.94 -21.14
CA ASP A 91 -17.49 17.35 -20.12
C ASP A 91 -17.83 16.19 -19.16
N PRO A 92 -18.15 16.49 -17.88
CA PRO A 92 -18.65 15.49 -16.94
C PRO A 92 -19.84 14.72 -17.52
N ASN A 93 -19.84 13.40 -17.41
CA ASN A 93 -20.87 12.50 -17.96
C ASN A 93 -21.12 12.63 -19.47
N GLY A 94 -20.26 13.35 -20.20
CA GLY A 94 -20.39 13.57 -21.64
C GLY A 94 -20.01 12.36 -22.48
N PRO A 95 -20.32 12.38 -23.79
CA PRO A 95 -20.08 11.26 -24.70
C PRO A 95 -18.60 10.89 -24.80
N THR A 96 -17.71 11.89 -24.76
CA THR A 96 -16.26 11.66 -24.80
C THR A 96 -15.79 10.85 -23.58
N LEU A 97 -16.18 11.26 -22.36
CA LEU A 97 -15.79 10.57 -21.14
C LEU A 97 -16.40 9.17 -21.05
N LYS A 98 -17.69 9.03 -21.40
CA LYS A 98 -18.34 7.72 -21.47
C LYS A 98 -17.58 6.77 -22.38
N LYS A 99 -17.20 7.25 -23.58
CA LYS A 99 -16.43 6.44 -24.51
C LYS A 99 -15.03 6.10 -23.99
N MET A 100 -14.33 7.06 -23.39
CA MET A 100 -13.05 6.78 -22.72
C MET A 100 -13.20 5.69 -21.66
N ASN A 101 -14.32 5.65 -20.92
CA ASN A 101 -14.62 4.59 -19.95
C ASN A 101 -14.93 3.22 -20.59
N GLU A 102 -15.48 3.17 -21.80
CA GLU A 102 -15.75 1.93 -22.54
C GLU A 102 -14.51 1.31 -23.21
N VAL A 103 -13.56 2.13 -23.67
CA VAL A 103 -12.37 1.65 -24.39
C VAL A 103 -11.52 0.74 -23.48
N PRO A 104 -11.08 -0.44 -23.92
CA PRO A 104 -10.21 -1.30 -23.10
C PRO A 104 -8.90 -0.62 -22.73
N LYS A 105 -8.53 -0.65 -21.44
CA LYS A 105 -7.24 -0.14 -20.95
C LYS A 105 -6.26 -1.30 -20.85
N ASN A 106 -5.85 -1.85 -22.00
CA ASN A 106 -4.97 -3.03 -22.05
C ASN A 106 -3.66 -2.79 -21.29
N ARG A 107 -3.10 -1.57 -21.37
CA ARG A 107 -1.94 -1.16 -20.58
C ARG A 107 -2.19 -1.25 -19.08
N LEU A 108 -3.34 -0.76 -18.61
CA LEU A 108 -3.73 -0.90 -17.21
C LEU A 108 -3.87 -2.37 -16.81
N ALA A 109 -4.50 -3.19 -17.65
CA ALA A 109 -4.65 -4.62 -17.38
C ALA A 109 -3.28 -5.34 -17.30
N GLN A 110 -2.34 -5.00 -18.17
CA GLN A 110 -0.96 -5.52 -18.13
C GLN A 110 -0.21 -5.05 -16.88
N GLN A 111 -0.32 -3.77 -16.53
CA GLN A 111 0.25 -3.21 -15.29
C GLN A 111 -0.32 -3.93 -14.05
N ASN A 112 -1.65 -4.12 -14.02
CA ASN A 112 -2.35 -4.86 -12.97
C ASN A 112 -1.83 -6.30 -12.85
N ALA A 113 -1.71 -7.01 -13.98
CA ALA A 113 -1.19 -8.38 -14.00
C ALA A 113 0.28 -8.43 -13.52
N SER A 114 1.11 -7.46 -13.92
CA SER A 114 2.50 -7.34 -13.46
C SER A 114 2.58 -7.10 -11.95
N ARG A 115 1.74 -6.21 -11.40
CA ARG A 115 1.66 -5.96 -9.95
C ARG A 115 1.26 -7.21 -9.18
N LEU A 116 0.23 -7.92 -9.62
CA LEU A 116 -0.17 -9.19 -9.00
C LEU A 116 0.92 -10.26 -9.10
N ALA A 117 1.65 -10.33 -10.22
CA ALA A 117 2.77 -11.26 -10.38
C ALA A 117 3.93 -10.93 -9.42
N ARG A 118 4.31 -9.64 -9.27
CA ARG A 118 5.31 -9.18 -8.29
C ARG A 118 4.88 -9.50 -6.87
N THR A 119 3.60 -9.30 -6.54
CA THR A 119 3.04 -9.69 -5.24
C THR A 119 3.13 -11.18 -5.00
N ALA A 120 2.77 -12.01 -5.99
CA ALA A 120 2.89 -13.47 -5.88
C ALA A 120 4.36 -13.90 -5.65
N GLN A 121 5.32 -13.24 -6.30
CA GLN A 121 6.76 -13.47 -6.08
C GLN A 121 7.22 -13.08 -4.66
N ALA A 122 6.62 -12.03 -4.07
CA ALA A 122 6.95 -11.57 -2.73
C ALA A 122 6.32 -12.42 -1.61
N MET A 123 5.27 -13.21 -1.89
CA MET A 123 4.54 -13.97 -0.86
C MET A 123 5.40 -14.91 0.00
N PRO A 124 6.35 -15.69 -0.54
CA PRO A 124 7.22 -16.52 0.30
C PRO A 124 8.03 -15.70 1.31
N ASP A 125 8.51 -14.52 0.90
CA ASP A 125 9.25 -13.60 1.78
C ASP A 125 8.33 -13.00 2.83
N LEU A 126 7.10 -12.59 2.47
CA LEU A 126 6.09 -12.10 3.43
C LEU A 126 5.78 -13.16 4.51
N VAL A 127 5.56 -14.42 4.11
CA VAL A 127 5.32 -15.52 5.06
C VAL A 127 6.54 -15.75 5.95
N ALA A 128 7.74 -15.73 5.37
CA ALA A 128 8.97 -15.90 6.11
C ALA A 128 9.26 -14.74 7.07
N MET A 129 8.96 -13.50 6.67
CA MET A 129 9.03 -12.30 7.51
C MET A 129 8.16 -12.44 8.74
N ALA A 130 6.86 -12.75 8.58
CA ALA A 130 5.94 -12.91 9.70
C ALA A 130 6.39 -14.03 10.66
N ARG A 131 6.73 -15.20 10.12
CA ARG A 131 7.13 -16.36 10.94
C ARG A 131 8.48 -16.16 11.64
N LYS A 132 9.46 -15.54 10.98
CA LYS A 132 10.76 -15.24 11.60
C LYS A 132 10.58 -14.20 12.70
N ALA A 133 9.83 -13.12 12.45
CA ALA A 133 9.56 -12.08 13.43
C ALA A 133 8.81 -12.61 14.67
N GLN A 134 7.80 -13.48 14.47
CA GLN A 134 7.14 -14.20 15.55
C GLN A 134 8.14 -14.94 16.44
N ARG A 135 9.01 -15.78 15.84
CA ARG A 135 10.01 -16.56 16.59
C ARG A 135 11.04 -15.67 17.29
N THR A 136 11.41 -14.54 16.68
CA THR A 136 12.32 -13.58 17.31
C THR A 136 11.68 -12.92 18.53
N ALA A 137 10.38 -12.57 18.47
CA ALA A 137 9.67 -12.07 19.65
C ALA A 137 9.56 -13.13 20.76
N GLU A 138 9.32 -14.40 20.41
CA GLU A 138 9.33 -15.52 21.35
C GLU A 138 10.70 -15.70 22.03
N ALA A 139 11.77 -15.73 21.23
CA ALA A 139 13.12 -15.82 21.76
C ALA A 139 13.47 -14.62 22.66
N ALA A 140 13.05 -13.40 22.30
CA ALA A 140 13.24 -12.22 23.14
C ALA A 140 12.54 -12.35 24.51
N MET A 141 11.33 -12.93 24.56
CA MET A 141 10.66 -13.22 25.82
C MET A 141 11.41 -14.27 26.64
N ASP A 142 11.93 -15.32 26.00
CA ASP A 142 12.69 -16.38 26.67
C ASP A 142 14.01 -15.85 27.24
N PHE A 143 14.68 -14.93 26.54
CA PHE A 143 15.84 -14.23 27.08
C PHE A 143 15.51 -13.51 28.38
N LEU A 144 14.41 -12.74 28.41
CA LEU A 144 14.00 -12.02 29.61
C LEU A 144 13.61 -12.95 30.75
N ARG A 145 13.01 -14.12 30.47
CA ARG A 145 12.59 -15.08 31.52
C ARG A 145 13.75 -15.92 32.07
N LEU A 146 14.65 -16.36 31.20
CA LEU A 146 15.60 -17.44 31.49
C LEU A 146 17.08 -17.03 31.35
N GLY A 147 17.38 -15.88 30.73
CA GLY A 147 18.75 -15.39 30.56
C GLY A 147 19.60 -16.18 29.56
N ILE A 148 19.00 -16.94 28.63
CA ILE A 148 19.74 -17.80 27.69
C ILE A 148 20.45 -16.98 26.61
N GLY A 149 21.76 -17.22 26.42
CA GLY A 149 22.65 -16.37 25.61
C GLY A 149 22.31 -16.22 24.11
N SER A 150 21.81 -17.26 23.44
CA SER A 150 21.42 -17.18 22.01
C SER A 150 20.18 -16.30 21.78
N SER A 151 19.33 -16.15 22.79
CA SER A 151 18.13 -15.34 22.77
C SER A 151 18.39 -13.84 23.00
N LYS A 152 19.61 -13.48 23.44
CA LYS A 152 20.01 -12.09 23.68
C LYS A 152 19.91 -11.24 22.41
N ARG A 153 20.40 -11.74 21.27
CA ARG A 153 20.34 -11.03 19.98
C ARG A 153 18.90 -10.75 19.55
N ALA A 154 17.98 -11.68 19.82
CA ALA A 154 16.57 -11.50 19.50
C ALA A 154 15.95 -10.34 20.31
N HIS A 155 16.31 -10.24 21.59
CA HIS A 155 15.91 -9.11 22.43
C HIS A 155 16.55 -7.80 21.97
N GLU A 156 17.85 -7.76 21.65
CA GLU A 156 18.53 -6.57 21.13
C GLU A 156 17.91 -6.09 19.80
N LEU A 157 17.53 -7.00 18.90
CA LEU A 157 16.82 -6.67 17.67
C LEU A 157 15.42 -6.11 17.93
N ALA A 158 14.68 -6.68 18.87
CA ALA A 158 13.36 -6.18 19.24
C ALA A 158 13.47 -4.79 19.90
N ASP A 159 14.43 -4.60 20.81
CA ASP A 159 14.68 -3.31 21.46
C ASP A 159 15.13 -2.23 20.46
N LEU A 160 15.93 -2.59 19.44
CA LEU A 160 16.31 -1.64 18.38
C LEU A 160 15.07 -1.06 17.68
N HIS A 161 14.07 -1.89 17.39
CA HIS A 161 12.90 -1.51 16.60
C HIS A 161 11.73 -1.00 17.45
N PHE A 162 11.62 -1.39 18.72
CA PHE A 162 10.51 -1.00 19.61
C PHE A 162 10.94 -0.13 20.80
N ALA A 163 12.25 0.06 21.03
CA ALA A 163 12.83 0.95 22.03
C ALA A 163 12.32 0.71 23.46
N PHE A 164 12.31 -0.54 23.95
CA PHE A 164 11.86 -0.87 25.30
C PHE A 164 12.65 -0.14 26.39
N GLY A 165 13.93 0.14 26.14
CA GLY A 165 14.75 1.01 26.98
C GLY A 165 14.89 0.48 28.42
N ARG A 166 14.34 1.21 29.40
CA ARG A 166 14.43 0.84 30.84
C ARG A 166 13.11 0.34 31.42
N GLN A 167 12.18 -0.11 30.59
CA GLN A 167 10.93 -0.66 31.08
C GLN A 167 11.14 -1.85 32.03
N ALA A 168 10.18 -2.05 32.92
CA ALA A 168 10.18 -3.22 33.79
C ALA A 168 10.06 -4.49 32.96
N GLN A 169 10.82 -5.53 33.32
CA GLN A 169 10.86 -6.80 32.60
C GLN A 169 9.47 -7.39 32.30
N GLY A 170 8.54 -7.32 33.26
CA GLY A 170 7.17 -7.80 33.07
C GLY A 170 6.39 -7.03 31.99
N ALA A 171 6.59 -5.72 31.91
CA ALA A 171 5.97 -4.88 30.87
C ALA A 171 6.54 -5.21 29.48
N THR A 172 7.86 -5.33 29.36
CA THR A 172 8.52 -5.71 28.11
C THR A 172 8.09 -7.09 27.61
N ILE A 173 7.89 -8.07 28.51
CA ILE A 173 7.36 -9.40 28.15
C ILE A 173 5.92 -9.29 27.61
N ALA A 174 5.07 -8.45 28.20
CA ALA A 174 3.70 -8.25 27.74
C ALA A 174 3.66 -7.60 26.34
N GLU A 175 4.50 -6.60 26.10
CA GLU A 175 4.63 -5.93 24.79
C GLU A 175 5.21 -6.86 23.72
N LEU A 176 6.20 -7.68 24.05
CA LEU A 176 6.70 -8.73 23.15
C LEU A 176 5.61 -9.77 22.84
N ALA A 177 4.74 -10.10 23.79
CA ALA A 177 3.61 -10.99 23.55
C ALA A 177 2.56 -10.35 22.61
N PHE A 178 2.33 -9.04 22.72
CA PHE A 178 1.53 -8.28 21.76
C PHE A 178 2.16 -8.33 20.36
N ILE A 179 3.45 -8.00 20.25
CA ILE A 179 4.21 -8.06 18.98
C ILE A 179 4.13 -9.45 18.34
N ARG A 180 4.37 -10.51 19.12
CA ARG A 180 4.24 -11.90 18.66
C ARG A 180 2.84 -12.16 18.11
N THR A 181 1.80 -11.71 18.82
CA THR A 181 0.41 -11.95 18.43
C THR A 181 0.07 -11.26 17.11
N THR A 182 0.56 -10.04 16.88
CA THR A 182 0.44 -9.36 15.57
C THR A 182 1.07 -10.19 14.45
N PHE A 183 2.28 -10.73 14.66
CA PHE A 183 2.93 -11.58 13.65
C PHE A 183 2.25 -12.95 13.44
N VAL A 184 1.63 -13.51 14.48
CA VAL A 184 0.78 -14.71 14.36
C VAL A 184 -0.41 -14.43 13.45
N ARG A 185 -1.09 -13.28 13.64
CA ARG A 185 -2.22 -12.88 12.77
C ARG A 185 -1.75 -12.65 11.34
N ALA A 186 -0.63 -11.94 11.13
CA ALA A 186 -0.02 -11.74 9.82
C ALA A 186 0.29 -13.08 9.12
N ALA A 187 0.95 -14.01 9.81
CA ALA A 187 1.26 -15.33 9.27
C ALA A 187 -0.02 -16.13 8.97
N GLY A 188 -1.03 -16.05 9.84
CA GLY A 188 -2.32 -16.70 9.65
C GLY A 188 -2.98 -16.27 8.35
N VAL A 189 -3.14 -14.96 8.16
CA VAL A 189 -3.75 -14.38 6.96
C VAL A 189 -2.97 -14.71 5.68
N LEU A 190 -1.64 -14.70 5.71
CA LEU A 190 -0.84 -15.05 4.52
C LEU A 190 -0.90 -16.53 4.13
N VAL A 191 -1.14 -17.43 5.09
CA VAL A 191 -1.08 -18.90 4.91
C VAL A 191 -2.46 -19.55 4.83
N SER A 192 -3.51 -18.84 5.24
CA SER A 192 -4.89 -19.23 4.97
C SER A 192 -5.06 -19.62 3.49
N ARG A 193 -5.91 -20.60 3.24
CA ARG A 193 -6.31 -21.01 1.89
C ARG A 193 -7.77 -20.61 1.69
N ALA A 194 -8.12 -20.13 0.50
CA ALA A 194 -9.51 -19.98 0.11
C ALA A 194 -10.26 -21.32 0.28
N SER A 195 -11.41 -21.31 0.98
CA SER A 195 -12.25 -22.50 1.14
C SER A 195 -13.20 -22.62 -0.07
N PRO A 196 -13.11 -23.69 -0.89
CA PRO A 196 -13.96 -23.83 -2.08
C PRO A 196 -15.44 -24.11 -1.80
N LEU A 197 -15.81 -24.52 -0.58
CA LEU A 197 -17.12 -25.12 -0.29
C LEU A 197 -18.15 -24.18 0.38
N THR A 198 -17.74 -23.01 0.88
CA THR A 198 -18.64 -22.10 1.62
C THR A 198 -18.65 -20.67 1.08
N GLY A 199 -18.08 -20.43 -0.11
CA GLY A 199 -17.92 -19.07 -0.64
C GLY A 199 -17.12 -18.15 0.29
N GLY A 200 -16.29 -18.74 1.16
CA GLY A 200 -15.72 -18.10 2.35
C GLY A 200 -14.44 -17.31 2.08
N ASN A 201 -14.34 -16.19 2.79
CA ASN A 201 -13.32 -15.13 2.82
C ASN A 201 -11.89 -15.57 2.36
N PRO A 202 -11.27 -14.88 1.38
CA PRO A 202 -10.18 -15.44 0.59
C PRO A 202 -8.82 -14.95 1.10
N PHE A 203 -8.13 -15.70 1.94
CA PHE A 203 -6.78 -15.30 2.36
C PHE A 203 -5.71 -16.27 1.82
N GLY A 204 -4.48 -15.75 1.64
CA GLY A 204 -3.47 -16.18 0.65
C GLY A 204 -3.01 -14.98 -0.22
N VAL A 205 -2.43 -15.18 -1.42
CA VAL A 205 -2.13 -14.05 -2.38
C VAL A 205 -3.37 -13.15 -2.57
N SER A 206 -4.56 -13.73 -2.49
CA SER A 206 -5.87 -13.09 -2.64
C SER A 206 -6.18 -11.99 -1.62
N ILE A 207 -5.40 -11.86 -0.54
CA ILE A 207 -5.52 -10.67 0.31
C ILE A 207 -5.11 -9.40 -0.44
N TYR A 208 -4.09 -9.49 -1.29
CA TYR A 208 -3.63 -8.35 -2.07
C TYR A 208 -4.39 -8.31 -3.39
N THR A 209 -5.08 -7.20 -3.64
CA THR A 209 -5.82 -6.99 -4.88
C THR A 209 -5.48 -5.64 -5.50
N ILE A 210 -5.88 -5.43 -6.75
CA ILE A 210 -5.65 -4.16 -7.42
C ILE A 210 -6.61 -3.11 -6.89
N ASP A 211 -6.09 -1.92 -6.60
CA ASP A 211 -6.90 -0.74 -6.37
C ASP A 211 -7.78 -0.43 -7.59
N PRO A 212 -9.11 -0.58 -7.48
CA PRO A 212 -10.02 -0.37 -8.61
C PRO A 212 -10.13 1.10 -8.99
N LEU A 213 -9.78 2.01 -8.07
CA LEU A 213 -9.82 3.46 -8.29
C LEU A 213 -8.53 3.98 -8.91
N GLY A 214 -7.51 3.13 -9.07
CA GLY A 214 -6.25 3.49 -9.68
C GLY A 214 -5.56 4.67 -9.00
N ARG A 215 -5.55 4.79 -7.67
CA ARG A 215 -4.83 5.85 -6.95
C ARG A 215 -3.32 5.80 -7.22
N ASP A 216 -2.68 6.98 -7.15
CA ASP A 216 -1.22 7.14 -7.24
C ASP A 216 -0.55 7.04 -5.86
N TRP A 217 -0.93 6.01 -5.10
CA TRP A 217 -0.33 5.63 -3.83
C TRP A 217 0.50 4.36 -4.02
N MET A 218 1.21 3.92 -2.98
CA MET A 218 1.87 2.62 -2.97
C MET A 218 0.83 1.52 -2.72
N ALA A 219 0.15 1.57 -1.58
CA ALA A 219 -0.90 0.63 -1.24
C ALA A 219 -1.78 1.21 -0.13
N TYR A 220 -2.90 0.57 0.17
CA TYR A 220 -3.73 0.93 1.32
C TYR A 220 -4.45 -0.28 1.92
N SER A 221 -4.76 -0.16 3.20
CA SER A 221 -5.58 -1.10 3.95
C SER A 221 -6.85 -0.41 4.49
N PRO A 222 -8.04 -1.00 4.31
CA PRO A 222 -9.26 -0.55 4.97
C PRO A 222 -9.14 -0.53 6.49
N MET A 223 -9.76 0.46 7.13
CA MET A 223 -9.88 0.52 8.58
C MET A 223 -11.14 -0.21 9.05
N GLN A 224 -11.04 -0.92 10.16
CA GLN A 224 -12.10 -1.67 10.84
C GLN A 224 -12.63 -0.93 12.09
N LEU A 225 -12.96 0.35 11.93
CA LEU A 225 -13.61 1.12 12.98
C LEU A 225 -15.10 0.71 13.03
N GLY A 226 -15.54 0.15 14.15
CA GLY A 226 -16.82 -0.57 14.33
C GLY A 226 -18.14 0.13 13.98
N ASP A 227 -18.13 1.30 13.35
CA ASP A 227 -19.32 2.10 12.98
C ASP A 227 -19.41 2.54 11.50
N ASP A 228 -18.46 2.19 10.62
CA ASP A 228 -18.51 2.63 9.22
C ASP A 228 -19.04 1.54 8.27
N ASN A 229 -19.95 1.92 7.36
CA ASN A 229 -20.36 1.11 6.19
C ASN A 229 -19.10 0.48 5.55
N ARG A 230 -18.97 -0.83 5.80
CA ARG A 230 -17.70 -1.58 5.71
C ARG A 230 -17.20 -1.81 4.31
N ASP A 231 -18.06 -1.58 3.32
CA ASP A 231 -17.77 -1.78 1.90
C ASP A 231 -18.38 -0.60 1.12
N ILE A 232 -17.65 -0.14 0.11
CA ILE A 232 -18.23 0.59 -1.02
C ILE A 232 -18.24 -0.36 -2.22
N PRO A 233 -19.04 -0.14 -3.26
CA PRO A 233 -19.16 -1.10 -4.36
C PRO A 233 -17.83 -1.55 -4.98
N GLU A 234 -16.82 -0.68 -4.94
CA GLU A 234 -15.50 -0.92 -5.52
C GLU A 234 -14.47 -1.47 -4.50
N VAL A 235 -14.53 -1.06 -3.24
CA VAL A 235 -13.51 -1.37 -2.21
C VAL A 235 -14.17 -2.12 -1.05
N HIS A 236 -13.59 -3.26 -0.70
CA HIS A 236 -14.03 -4.18 0.34
C HIS A 236 -13.02 -4.23 1.48
N SER A 237 -13.54 -4.36 2.71
CA SER A 237 -12.72 -4.47 3.93
C SER A 237 -11.79 -5.70 3.99
N GLY A 238 -12.02 -6.70 3.13
CA GLY A 238 -11.29 -7.97 3.11
C GLY A 238 -9.99 -7.98 2.30
N HIS A 239 -9.47 -6.84 1.84
CA HIS A 239 -8.26 -6.80 1.01
C HIS A 239 -7.30 -5.68 1.38
N VAL A 240 -6.03 -5.90 1.07
CA VAL A 240 -5.00 -4.86 0.92
C VAL A 240 -4.94 -4.48 -0.55
N TYR A 241 -5.00 -3.18 -0.85
CA TYR A 241 -5.10 -2.69 -2.21
C TYR A 241 -3.76 -2.18 -2.73
N LEU A 242 -3.33 -2.71 -3.87
CA LEU A 242 -2.12 -2.35 -4.60
C LEU A 242 -2.43 -1.16 -5.50
N CYS A 243 -1.68 -0.07 -5.35
CA CYS A 243 -1.84 1.14 -6.13
C CYS A 243 -0.73 1.30 -7.18
N ASN A 244 -0.82 2.33 -8.03
CA ASN A 244 0.00 2.43 -9.24
C ASN A 244 1.44 2.88 -8.95
N ARG A 245 1.68 3.56 -7.83
CA ARG A 245 3.01 4.05 -7.49
C ARG A 245 3.99 2.92 -7.18
N LEU A 246 3.50 1.70 -6.92
CA LEU A 246 4.35 0.50 -6.81
C LEU A 246 5.16 0.20 -8.07
N ASP A 247 4.72 0.72 -9.22
CA ASP A 247 5.40 0.53 -10.51
C ASP A 247 6.54 1.54 -10.73
N ALA A 248 6.65 2.57 -9.87
CA ALA A 248 7.64 3.64 -10.00
C ALA A 248 9.04 3.25 -9.47
N GLY A 249 9.63 2.20 -10.05
CA GLY A 249 11.02 1.81 -9.77
C GLY A 249 11.27 1.26 -8.35
N VAL A 250 10.22 0.79 -7.68
CA VAL A 250 10.32 0.21 -6.33
C VAL A 250 11.07 -1.12 -6.39
N VAL A 251 12.26 -1.17 -5.77
CA VAL A 251 13.10 -2.37 -5.71
C VAL A 251 12.43 -3.51 -4.93
N PRO A 252 12.75 -4.79 -5.20
CA PRO A 252 12.04 -5.94 -4.63
C PRO A 252 11.89 -5.92 -3.11
N ASP A 253 12.96 -5.64 -2.36
CA ASP A 253 12.92 -5.67 -0.89
C ASP A 253 12.08 -4.52 -0.32
N LEU A 254 12.10 -3.34 -0.94
CA LEU A 254 11.24 -2.22 -0.57
C LEU A 254 9.78 -2.53 -0.90
N PHE A 255 9.52 -3.17 -2.04
CA PHE A 255 8.19 -3.61 -2.42
C PHE A 255 7.62 -4.58 -1.38
N THR A 256 8.36 -5.63 -1.03
CA THR A 256 7.95 -6.59 0.01
C THR A 256 7.76 -5.93 1.37
N HIS A 257 8.62 -4.98 1.75
CA HIS A 257 8.48 -4.20 2.97
C HIS A 257 7.19 -3.36 2.99
N ILE A 258 6.86 -2.67 1.90
CA ILE A 258 5.61 -1.89 1.76
C ILE A 258 4.38 -2.80 1.89
N LEU A 259 4.38 -3.96 1.25
CA LEU A 259 3.27 -4.91 1.38
C LEU A 259 3.10 -5.38 2.83
N PHE A 260 4.22 -5.65 3.50
CA PHE A 260 4.20 -6.09 4.89
C PHE A 260 3.72 -4.98 5.85
N HIS A 261 4.04 -3.72 5.58
CA HIS A 261 3.48 -2.57 6.30
C HIS A 261 1.95 -2.55 6.22
N GLU A 262 1.39 -2.65 5.02
CA GLU A 262 -0.06 -2.64 4.87
C GLU A 262 -0.73 -3.87 5.48
N LEU A 263 -0.05 -5.03 5.44
CA LEU A 263 -0.51 -6.23 6.12
C LEU A 263 -0.62 -6.03 7.63
N ILE A 264 0.32 -5.32 8.26
CA ILE A 264 0.27 -5.05 9.69
C ILE A 264 -0.94 -4.19 10.06
N HIS A 265 -1.27 -3.17 9.25
CA HIS A 265 -2.54 -2.46 9.42
C HIS A 265 -3.75 -3.38 9.24
N PHE A 266 -3.71 -4.28 8.27
CA PHE A 266 -4.82 -5.17 7.97
C PHE A 266 -5.10 -6.17 9.11
N VAL A 267 -4.07 -6.64 9.81
CA VAL A 267 -4.20 -7.62 10.90
C VAL A 267 -4.25 -6.99 12.30
N ASP A 268 -4.18 -5.67 12.37
CA ASP A 268 -4.44 -4.92 13.59
C ASP A 268 -5.88 -5.18 14.05
N ASP A 269 -6.09 -5.40 15.35
CA ASP A 269 -7.45 -5.53 15.89
C ASP A 269 -8.15 -4.19 16.08
N GLU A 270 -7.42 -3.10 15.83
CA GLU A 270 -7.88 -1.72 15.86
C GLU A 270 -8.59 -1.30 17.16
N SER A 271 -8.36 -2.04 18.25
CA SER A 271 -8.85 -1.64 19.56
C SER A 271 -8.32 -0.25 19.89
N LYS A 272 -9.16 0.64 20.43
CA LYS A 272 -8.80 2.05 20.68
C LYS A 272 -7.52 2.21 21.50
N GLU A 273 -7.20 1.21 22.33
CA GLU A 273 -6.04 1.16 23.22
C GLU A 273 -4.78 0.59 22.57
N HIS A 274 -4.90 -0.27 21.54
CA HIS A 274 -3.75 -0.97 20.95
C HIS A 274 -3.52 -0.75 19.46
N ARG A 275 -4.36 0.08 18.82
CA ARG A 275 -4.36 0.32 17.38
C ARG A 275 -2.97 0.67 16.84
N ILE A 276 -2.53 -0.08 15.85
CA ILE A 276 -1.31 0.16 15.08
C ILE A 276 -1.64 1.13 13.95
N VAL A 277 -1.20 2.37 14.13
CA VAL A 277 -1.34 3.46 13.16
C VAL A 277 0.02 3.76 12.53
N ASP A 278 0.17 4.92 11.90
CA ASP A 278 1.42 5.39 11.35
C ASP A 278 1.84 6.73 11.94
N HIS A 279 2.83 6.66 12.81
CA HIS A 279 3.49 7.79 13.46
C HIS A 279 4.77 8.22 12.76
N GLY A 280 5.39 7.34 11.97
CA GLY A 280 6.63 7.63 11.26
C GLY A 280 6.99 6.54 10.26
N TYR A 281 7.73 6.93 9.21
CA TYR A 281 8.18 6.04 8.15
C TYR A 281 9.71 6.05 8.05
N ARG A 282 10.30 4.89 7.80
CA ARG A 282 11.74 4.66 7.64
C ARG A 282 12.57 5.23 8.79
N GLU A 283 13.47 6.16 8.50
CA GLU A 283 14.30 6.81 9.50
C GLU A 283 13.49 7.57 10.55
N LYS A 284 12.27 8.03 10.22
CA LYS A 284 11.40 8.69 11.20
C LYS A 284 10.82 7.67 12.18
N ALA A 285 10.45 6.47 11.73
CA ALA A 285 10.01 5.38 12.61
C ALA A 285 11.09 5.02 13.64
N MET A 286 12.36 5.01 13.21
CA MET A 286 13.53 4.77 14.08
C MET A 286 13.86 5.92 15.03
N LYS A 287 13.14 7.04 15.00
CA LYS A 287 13.31 8.20 15.90
C LYS A 287 12.14 8.39 16.86
N LEU A 288 11.07 7.64 16.70
CA LEU A 288 9.91 7.70 17.58
C LEU A 288 10.27 7.24 19.01
N PRO A 289 9.58 7.76 20.05
CA PRO A 289 9.64 7.18 21.39
C PRO A 289 8.95 5.80 21.40
N HIS A 290 9.30 4.99 22.39
CA HIS A 290 8.78 3.63 22.61
C HIS A 290 7.27 3.49 22.37
N SER A 291 6.46 4.31 23.05
CA SER A 291 5.00 4.24 22.99
C SER A 291 4.47 4.39 21.56
N LEU A 292 5.09 5.24 20.74
CA LEU A 292 4.68 5.39 19.35
C LEU A 292 5.19 4.25 18.46
N ARG A 293 6.36 3.66 18.76
CA ARG A 293 6.87 2.50 18.00
C ARG A 293 6.01 1.25 18.18
N MET A 294 5.47 1.04 19.38
CA MET A 294 4.53 -0.05 19.67
C MET A 294 3.23 0.05 18.85
N HIS A 295 2.90 1.26 18.37
CA HIS A 295 1.69 1.55 17.59
C HIS A 295 2.01 2.11 16.20
N ASN A 296 3.18 1.79 15.64
CA ASN A 296 3.60 2.23 14.32
C ASN A 296 3.84 1.04 13.39
N SER A 297 3.06 0.91 12.31
CA SER A 297 3.14 -0.24 11.40
C SER A 297 4.53 -0.41 10.80
N ASP A 298 5.19 0.70 10.48
CA ASP A 298 6.51 0.67 9.88
C ASP A 298 7.58 0.11 10.84
N ASN A 299 7.43 0.23 12.16
CA ASN A 299 8.33 -0.43 13.12
C ASN A 299 8.20 -1.95 13.06
N TYR A 300 6.99 -2.49 12.87
CA TYR A 300 6.79 -3.92 12.66
C TYR A 300 7.36 -4.39 11.32
N ALA A 301 7.13 -3.62 10.25
CA ALA A 301 7.68 -3.91 8.94
C ALA A 301 9.21 -3.86 8.93
N LEU A 302 9.82 -2.85 9.55
CA LEU A 302 11.28 -2.72 9.70
C LEU A 302 11.87 -3.86 10.53
N PHE A 303 11.23 -4.25 11.64
CA PHE A 303 11.66 -5.39 12.45
C PHE A 303 11.66 -6.68 11.62
N ALA A 304 10.55 -6.98 10.94
CA ALA A 304 10.43 -8.19 10.12
C ALA A 304 11.38 -8.19 8.91
N SER A 305 11.52 -7.04 8.23
CA SER A 305 12.44 -6.86 7.11
C SER A 305 13.89 -7.03 7.55
N HIS A 306 14.27 -6.47 8.71
CA HIS A 306 15.64 -6.59 9.22
C HIS A 306 16.00 -8.04 9.49
N ILE A 307 15.11 -8.78 10.14
CA ILE A 307 15.31 -10.20 10.46
C ILE A 307 15.36 -11.07 9.19
N HIS A 308 14.52 -10.76 8.20
CA HIS A 308 14.37 -11.62 7.04
C HIS A 308 15.40 -11.33 5.94
N PHE A 309 15.59 -10.06 5.56
CA PHE A 309 16.53 -9.66 4.51
C PHE A 309 17.97 -9.55 5.02
N GLY A 310 18.14 -9.26 6.30
CA GLY A 310 19.41 -8.82 6.87
C GLY A 310 19.68 -7.34 6.61
N ARG A 311 20.63 -6.80 7.38
CA ARG A 311 20.98 -5.38 7.38
C ARG A 311 21.32 -4.81 6.02
N ASP A 312 22.18 -5.48 5.24
CA ASP A 312 22.72 -4.91 4.00
C ASP A 312 21.64 -4.75 2.93
N ARG A 313 20.77 -5.74 2.78
CA ARG A 313 19.61 -5.68 1.86
C ARG A 313 18.57 -4.67 2.32
N LEU A 314 18.30 -4.59 3.62
CA LEU A 314 17.42 -3.56 4.18
C LEU A 314 17.96 -2.14 3.90
N ILE A 315 19.26 -1.90 4.12
CA ILE A 315 19.87 -0.59 3.82
C ILE A 315 19.93 -0.33 2.31
N ALA A 316 20.20 -1.34 1.49
CA ALA A 316 20.22 -1.17 0.03
C ALA A 316 18.85 -0.74 -0.51
N SER A 317 17.77 -1.30 0.05
CA SER A 317 16.40 -0.92 -0.31
C SER A 317 15.93 0.38 0.33
N GLN A 318 16.48 0.75 1.50
CA GLN A 318 16.12 1.95 2.26
C GLN A 318 17.37 2.65 2.85
N PRO A 319 18.13 3.41 2.03
CA PRO A 319 19.45 3.92 2.43
C PRO A 319 19.48 4.84 3.65
N SER A 320 18.37 5.54 3.92
CA SER A 320 18.23 6.44 5.08
C SER A 320 18.27 5.71 6.43
N LEU A 321 18.11 4.39 6.46
CA LEU A 321 18.21 3.57 7.67
C LEU A 321 19.64 3.29 8.12
N ARG A 322 20.65 3.52 7.26
CA ARG A 322 22.06 3.21 7.56
C ARG A 322 22.57 3.72 8.93
N PRO A 323 22.32 4.98 9.34
CA PRO A 323 22.78 5.47 10.65
C PRO A 323 21.97 4.93 11.83
N HIS A 324 20.83 4.27 11.59
CA HIS A 324 19.90 3.79 12.60
C HIS A 324 19.98 2.29 12.85
N ILE A 325 20.68 1.52 12.01
CA ILE A 325 20.82 0.07 12.13
C ILE A 325 22.31 -0.28 12.34
N PRO A 326 22.71 -0.64 13.57
CA PRO A 326 24.09 -1.01 13.89
C PRO A 326 24.60 -2.19 13.07
N ALA A 327 25.89 -2.21 12.71
CA ALA A 327 26.47 -3.28 11.89
C ALA A 327 26.55 -4.64 12.60
N ASN A 328 26.54 -4.64 13.92
CA ASN A 328 26.62 -5.84 14.76
C ASN A 328 25.26 -6.52 14.99
N LEU A 329 24.16 -5.88 14.60
CA LEU A 329 22.79 -6.37 14.76
C LEU A 329 22.16 -6.76 13.41
#